data_AF-A0A6M3XZI3-F1
#
_entry.id   AF-A0A6M3XZI3-F1
#
_cell.length_a   1.000
_cell.length_b   1.000
_cell.length_c   1.000
_cell.angle_alpha   90.00
_cell.angle_beta   90.00
_cell.angle_gamma   90.00
#
_symmetry.space_group_name_H-M   'P 1'
#
loop_
_entity.id
_entity.type
_entity.pdbx_description
1 polymer ?
#
loop_
_entity_poly.entity_id
_entity_poly.type
_entity_poly.pdbx_seq_one_letter_code
_entity_poly.pdbx_strand_id
1 'polypeptide(L)'
;MAGNNEEAFGQVILTGIKTYTGAAKTNTTTVYVLIKDGAGDIILATGLTMPPDDETGYAKGALFIDTDIATGIGGLYCNKGTNTACAFTLVTQG
;
A
#
# COMPACT_ATOMS: atom_id res chain seq x y z
N MET A 1 14.65 -24.85 -32.03
CA MET A 1 14.07 -24.69 -30.68
C MET A 1 13.66 -23.23 -30.56
N ALA A 2 12.38 -22.95 -30.31
CA ALA A 2 11.90 -21.58 -30.23
C ALA A 2 12.49 -20.92 -28.97
N GLY A 3 13.07 -19.74 -29.12
CA GLY A 3 13.62 -18.98 -28.01
C GLY A 3 12.51 -18.59 -27.03
N ASN A 4 12.80 -18.73 -25.75
CA ASN A 4 11.91 -18.37 -24.67
C ASN A 4 11.83 -16.83 -24.66
N ASN A 5 10.76 -16.26 -25.19
CA ASN A 5 10.48 -14.83 -25.04
C ASN A 5 10.01 -14.59 -23.60
N GLU A 6 10.96 -14.50 -22.68
CA GLU A 6 10.71 -13.86 -21.39
C GLU A 6 10.75 -12.35 -21.61
N GLU A 7 9.61 -11.74 -21.95
CA GLU A 7 9.46 -10.29 -21.86
C GLU A 7 9.36 -9.92 -20.37
N ALA A 8 10.51 -9.87 -19.71
CA ALA A 8 10.64 -9.19 -18.44
C ALA A 8 10.35 -7.71 -18.68
N PHE A 9 9.18 -7.23 -18.25
CA PHE A 9 9.04 -5.81 -17.94
C PHE A 9 10.04 -5.55 -16.81
N GLY A 10 11.22 -5.05 -17.18
CA GLY A 10 12.30 -4.78 -16.24
C GLY A 10 11.76 -3.98 -15.07
N GLN A 11 12.17 -4.36 -13.85
CA GLN A 11 11.95 -3.53 -12.68
C GLN A 11 12.41 -2.10 -13.03
N VAL A 12 11.48 -1.15 -13.13
CA VAL A 12 11.85 0.24 -13.33
C VAL A 12 12.37 0.75 -11.99
N ILE A 13 13.69 0.72 -11.83
CA ILE A 13 14.36 1.37 -10.70
C ILE A 13 14.38 2.86 -11.02
N LEU A 14 13.30 3.58 -10.72
CA LEU A 14 13.37 5.05 -10.64
C LEU A 14 14.17 5.38 -9.38
N THR A 15 15.22 6.17 -9.52
CA THR A 15 15.98 6.70 -8.37
C THR A 15 15.03 7.41 -7.42
N GLY A 16 14.78 6.83 -6.24
CA GLY A 16 13.83 7.35 -5.24
C GLY A 16 12.52 6.55 -5.07
N ILE A 17 12.21 5.58 -5.93
CA ILE A 17 11.04 4.70 -5.77
C ILE A 17 11.53 3.26 -5.62
N LYS A 18 11.30 2.67 -4.44
CA LYS A 18 11.46 1.22 -4.24
C LYS A 18 10.11 0.54 -4.53
N THR A 19 10.03 -0.19 -5.64
CA THR A 19 8.92 -1.12 -5.90
C THR A 19 9.09 -2.34 -5.01
N TYR A 20 8.22 -2.52 -4.03
CA TYR A 20 8.24 -3.69 -3.15
C TYR A 20 7.33 -4.77 -3.73
N THR A 21 7.89 -5.70 -4.50
CA THR A 21 7.19 -6.91 -4.92
C THR A 21 7.23 -7.94 -3.80
N GLY A 22 6.38 -7.77 -2.78
CA GLY A 22 6.23 -8.71 -1.68
C GLY A 22 5.38 -8.16 -0.54
N ALA A 23 4.65 -9.04 0.16
CA ALA A 23 3.88 -8.65 1.34
C ALA A 23 4.82 -8.03 2.39
N ALA A 24 4.57 -6.78 2.77
CA ALA A 24 5.19 -6.20 3.95
C ALA A 24 4.19 -6.37 5.09
N LYS A 25 4.62 -7.04 6.16
CA LYS A 25 3.90 -6.95 7.42
C LYS A 25 4.06 -5.51 7.91
N THR A 26 2.97 -4.77 8.01
CA THR A 26 2.93 -3.66 8.95
C THR A 26 2.79 -4.26 10.35
N ASN A 27 2.93 -3.45 11.40
CA ASN A 27 3.09 -3.89 12.79
C ASN A 27 2.14 -5.05 13.19
N THR A 28 0.89 -5.00 12.73
CA THR A 28 -0.17 -5.99 12.99
C THR A 28 -0.86 -6.53 11.74
N THR A 29 -0.82 -5.81 10.62
CA THR A 29 -1.57 -6.17 9.40
C THR A 29 -0.63 -6.66 8.29
N THR A 30 -1.07 -7.63 7.49
CA THR A 30 -0.34 -8.04 6.28
C THR A 30 -0.86 -7.26 5.09
N VAL A 31 0.01 -6.47 4.47
CA VAL A 31 -0.33 -5.67 3.29
C VAL A 31 0.71 -5.86 2.18
N TYR A 32 0.35 -5.49 0.97
CA TYR A 32 1.27 -5.36 -0.16
C TYR A 32 1.63 -3.88 -0.30
N VAL A 33 2.90 -3.56 -0.06
CA VAL A 33 3.39 -2.17 -0.19
C VAL A 33 3.72 -1.90 -1.63
N LEU A 34 3.11 -0.85 -2.20
CA LEU A 34 3.35 -0.46 -3.58
C LEU A 34 4.37 0.68 -3.66
N ILE A 35 4.28 1.65 -2.72
CA ILE A 35 5.15 2.85 -2.69
C ILE A 35 5.49 3.21 -1.24
N LYS A 36 6.75 3.60 -1.01
CA LYS A 36 7.22 4.25 0.23
C LYS A 36 7.89 5.59 -0.08
N ASP A 37 7.91 6.50 0.88
CA ASP A 37 8.63 7.76 0.80
C ASP A 37 10.14 7.61 1.10
N GLY A 38 10.86 8.74 1.08
CA GLY A 38 12.31 8.76 1.38
C GLY A 38 12.67 8.45 2.84
N ALA A 39 11.71 8.52 3.76
CA ALA A 39 11.88 8.14 5.17
C ALA A 39 11.59 6.64 5.40
N GLY A 40 11.01 5.95 4.41
CA GLY A 40 10.62 4.55 4.50
C GLY A 40 9.20 4.32 5.01
N ASP A 41 8.39 5.38 5.09
CA ASP A 41 6.97 5.31 5.42
C ASP A 41 6.16 4.93 4.17
N ILE A 42 5.13 4.11 4.34
CA ILE A 42 4.26 3.64 3.27
C ILE A 42 3.38 4.79 2.78
N ILE A 43 3.43 5.07 1.47
CA ILE A 43 2.53 6.04 0.80
C ILE A 43 1.32 5.31 0.19
N LEU A 44 1.53 4.10 -0.35
CA LEU A 44 0.48 3.34 -1.02
C LEU A 44 0.64 1.85 -0.71
N ALA A 45 -0.43 1.22 -0.24
CA ALA A 45 -0.52 -0.21 -0.03
C ALA A 45 -1.89 -0.77 -0.43
N THR A 46 -1.97 -2.10 -0.54
CA THR A 46 -3.21 -2.83 -0.76
C THR A 46 -3.26 -4.08 0.10
N GLY A 47 -4.45 -4.59 0.41
CA GLY A 47 -4.60 -5.80 1.21
C GLY A 47 -6.06 -6.22 1.36
N LEU A 48 -6.29 -7.31 2.08
CA LEU A 48 -7.62 -7.85 2.35
C LEU A 48 -8.30 -7.21 3.57
N THR A 49 -7.54 -6.47 4.36
CA THR A 49 -8.04 -5.85 5.58
C THR A 49 -7.39 -4.49 5.71
N MET A 50 -8.22 -3.45 5.81
CA MET A 50 -7.76 -2.12 6.14
C MET A 50 -6.93 -2.15 7.43
N PRO A 51 -5.75 -1.51 7.47
CA PRO A 51 -4.98 -1.39 8.69
C PRO A 51 -5.83 -0.75 9.80
N PRO A 52 -5.84 -1.32 11.03
CA PRO A 52 -6.49 -0.70 12.18
C PRO A 52 -5.91 0.68 12.50
N ASP A 53 -6.67 1.43 13.28
CA ASP A 53 -6.16 2.63 13.93
C ASP A 53 -4.93 2.28 14.79
N ASP A 54 -4.04 3.25 14.97
CA ASP A 54 -2.77 3.12 15.70
C ASP A 54 -1.69 2.24 15.03
N GLU A 55 -1.92 1.74 13.81
CA GLU A 55 -0.86 1.08 13.06
C GLU A 55 0.27 2.08 12.72
N THR A 56 1.52 1.60 12.66
CA THR A 56 2.72 2.42 12.40
C THR A 56 3.28 2.16 11.00
N GLY A 57 4.01 3.13 10.46
CA GLY A 57 4.80 2.98 9.23
C GLY A 57 4.09 3.40 7.95
N TYR A 58 2.99 4.16 8.06
CA TYR A 58 2.35 4.84 6.92
C TYR A 58 2.52 6.35 7.02
N ALA A 59 2.83 7.01 5.91
CA ALA A 59 2.87 8.46 5.89
C ALA A 59 1.47 9.04 6.17
N LYS A 60 1.41 10.26 6.70
CA LYS A 60 0.15 11.01 6.73
C LYS A 60 -0.30 11.26 5.27
N GLY A 61 -1.56 10.97 4.98
CA GLY A 61 -2.10 11.02 3.62
C GLY A 61 -1.88 9.75 2.79
N ALA A 62 -1.24 8.71 3.36
CA ALA A 62 -1.09 7.43 2.69
C ALA A 62 -2.43 6.83 2.26
N LEU A 63 -2.42 6.10 1.15
CA LEU A 63 -3.60 5.45 0.58
C LEU A 63 -3.54 3.95 0.82
N PHE A 64 -4.69 3.37 1.14
CA PHE A 64 -4.88 1.94 1.23
C PHE A 64 -6.01 1.51 0.29
N ILE A 65 -5.71 0.52 -0.56
CA ILE A 65 -6.70 -0.10 -1.45
C ILE A 65 -7.14 -1.42 -0.83
N ASP A 66 -8.39 -1.47 -0.39
CA ASP A 66 -9.00 -2.71 0.10
C ASP A 66 -9.40 -3.58 -1.09
N THR A 67 -8.88 -4.81 -1.12
CA THR A 67 -9.13 -5.79 -2.18
C THR A 67 -10.16 -6.84 -1.78
N ASP A 68 -10.59 -6.86 -0.51
CA ASP A 68 -11.67 -7.73 -0.02
C ASP A 68 -12.94 -6.91 0.21
N ILE A 69 -13.52 -6.39 -0.88
CA ILE A 69 -14.74 -5.58 -0.81
C ILE A 69 -15.99 -6.48 -0.69
N ALA A 70 -15.97 -7.44 0.23
CA ALA A 70 -17.10 -8.34 0.46
C ALA A 70 -18.35 -7.62 1.01
N THR A 71 -18.19 -6.43 1.61
CA THR A 71 -19.26 -5.69 2.31
C THR A 71 -19.58 -4.30 1.75
N GLY A 72 -18.94 -3.89 0.65
CA GLY A 72 -19.46 -2.83 -0.22
C GLY A 72 -19.39 -1.38 0.28
N ILE A 73 -18.60 -1.04 1.30
CA ILE A 73 -18.59 0.34 1.84
C ILE A 73 -17.57 1.25 1.12
N GLY A 74 -16.55 0.69 0.48
CA GLY A 74 -15.68 1.38 -0.49
C GLY A 74 -14.23 0.89 -0.46
N GLY A 75 -13.53 0.94 -1.59
CA GLY A 75 -12.24 0.28 -1.77
C GLY A 75 -10.99 1.14 -1.54
N LEU A 76 -11.14 2.42 -1.21
CA LEU A 76 -10.03 3.36 -1.07
C LEU A 76 -10.11 4.14 0.24
N TYR A 77 -9.05 4.06 1.03
CA TYR A 77 -8.93 4.72 2.33
C TYR A 77 -7.72 5.65 2.35
N CYS A 78 -7.79 6.70 3.16
CA CYS A 78 -6.70 7.67 3.35
C CYS A 78 -6.35 7.78 4.85
N ASN A 79 -5.07 7.65 5.17
CA ASN A 79 -4.56 7.87 6.53
C ASN A 79 -4.64 9.37 6.88
N LYS A 80 -5.49 9.73 7.84
CA LYS A 80 -5.60 11.09 8.40
C LYS A 80 -4.76 11.29 9.67
N GLY A 81 -4.26 10.20 10.25
CA GLY A 81 -3.42 10.17 11.44
C GLY A 81 -1.96 10.56 11.18
N THR A 82 -1.05 10.04 12.00
CA THR A 82 0.40 10.19 11.86
C THR A 82 1.05 8.89 11.40
N ASN A 83 2.37 8.88 11.24
CA ASN A 83 3.13 7.67 10.93
C ASN A 83 3.36 6.73 12.11
N THR A 84 3.08 7.19 13.33
CA THR A 84 3.11 6.39 14.55
C THR A 84 1.72 6.01 15.04
N ALA A 85 0.67 6.58 14.46
CA ALA A 85 -0.71 6.29 14.79
C ALA A 85 -1.60 6.59 13.58
N CYS A 86 -1.81 5.57 12.74
CA CYS A 86 -2.69 5.69 11.58
C CYS A 86 -4.15 5.89 12.01
N ALA A 87 -4.91 6.56 11.14
CA ALA A 87 -6.37 6.65 11.24
C ALA A 87 -6.95 6.67 9.82
N PHE A 88 -7.31 5.50 9.30
CA PHE A 88 -7.76 5.35 7.92
C PHE A 88 -9.25 5.67 7.78
N THR A 89 -9.57 6.63 6.92
CA THR A 89 -10.95 7.03 6.61
C THR A 89 -11.26 6.74 5.16
N LEU A 90 -12.46 6.25 4.88
CA LEU A 90 -12.94 6.01 3.52
C LEU A 90 -12.89 7.30 2.68
N VAL A 91 -12.39 7.19 1.45
CA VAL A 91 -12.43 8.27 0.46
C VAL A 91 -13.78 8.21 -0.29
N THR A 92 -14.53 9.30 -0.24
CA THR A 92 -15.84 9.44 -0.90
C THR A 92 -15.76 10.46 -2.05
N GLN A 93 -16.48 10.22 -3.14
CA GLN A 93 -16.70 11.24 -4.18
C GLN A 93 -17.90 12.10 -3.79
N GLY A 94 -17.75 13.42 -3.92
CA GLY A 94 -18.80 14.41 -3.66
C GLY A 94 -19.65 14.71 -4.88
#